data_AF-A0A9E1MFF4-F1
#
_entry.id   AF-A0A9E1MFF4-F1
#
_cell.length_a   1.000
_cell.length_b   1.000
_cell.length_c   1.000
_cell.angle_alpha   90.00
_cell.angle_beta   90.00
_cell.angle_gamma   90.00
#
_symmetry.space_group_name_H-M   'P 1'
#
loop_
_entity.id
_entity.type
_entity.pdbx_description
1 polymer ?
#
loop_
_entity_poly.entity_id
_entity_poly.type
_entity_poly.pdbx_seq_one_letter_code
_entity_poly.pdbx_strand_id
1 'polypeptide(L)'
;MKKYPCYLQEGKNDCGAACIKSILNYYHGDYDYEKLKVELKLDNQGISAYHMIAFLNQNSFISEGKRYNWESFLKKTHLLPMIVVVKNESLRNHYIIIYKISKKKEQMIVGDPKEGIKTISFSQFQQIFTGITISFLLVEPIIQNATHSLSKTLFTFLIRNKKSLILLGSILFIYLFFQLITSFTMRYFIRGIEFQKDKMYFYMIFFTFLSFQWLQKIYEYYIEKVFFHLKIKLQKCLEHRFYFHLLSMDLEQICYSASSHFINKKEEFHIWFETFISFIQFCLLKIPFLFVLLLLFLILFRDFFVLIIFFTIFTILYFFLFYQMVKRKEEQIRTLKEKEMIYFADTTDNLS
;
A
#
# COMPACT_ATOMS: atom_id res chain seq x y z
N MET A 1 10.60 7.84 14.29
CA MET A 1 11.25 7.61 12.97
C MET A 1 12.35 6.58 13.12
N LYS A 2 12.62 5.76 12.09
CA LYS A 2 13.64 4.70 12.15
C LYS A 2 15.05 5.32 12.14
N LYS A 3 15.94 4.83 13.01
CA LYS A 3 17.35 5.25 13.09
C LYS A 3 18.12 5.05 11.77
N TYR A 4 17.74 4.02 11.01
CA TYR A 4 18.24 3.73 9.68
C TYR A 4 17.00 3.53 8.78
N PRO A 5 16.59 4.54 7.98
CA PRO A 5 15.51 4.37 7.02
C PRO A 5 15.99 3.49 5.86
N CYS A 6 15.11 2.70 5.27
CA CYS A 6 15.40 1.95 4.06
C CYS A 6 14.09 1.86 3.28
N TYR A 7 14.02 2.61 2.19
CA TYR A 7 12.92 2.58 1.24
C TYR A 7 13.12 1.38 0.32
N LEU A 8 12.10 0.52 0.23
CA LEU A 8 12.14 -0.64 -0.65
C LEU A 8 11.86 -0.21 -2.08
N GLN A 9 12.59 -0.78 -3.02
CA GLN A 9 12.41 -0.50 -4.44
C GLN A 9 11.06 -1.04 -4.94
N GLU A 10 10.38 -0.29 -5.83
CA GLU A 10 9.07 -0.68 -6.38
C GLU A 10 9.22 -1.36 -7.74
N GLY A 11 10.25 -0.98 -8.49
CA GLY A 11 10.64 -1.58 -9.77
C GLY A 11 11.86 -2.51 -9.64
N LYS A 12 12.31 -3.02 -10.79
CA LYS A 12 13.55 -3.81 -10.86
C LYS A 12 14.81 -2.93 -10.91
N ASN A 13 14.70 -1.73 -11.50
CA ASN A 13 15.84 -0.90 -11.89
C ASN A 13 16.01 0.37 -11.03
N ASP A 14 15.13 0.60 -10.06
CA ASP A 14 15.03 1.81 -9.24
C ASP A 14 15.80 1.73 -7.91
N CYS A 15 16.71 0.76 -7.75
CA CYS A 15 17.55 0.61 -6.56
C CYS A 15 18.33 1.90 -6.22
N GLY A 16 18.82 2.64 -7.22
CA GLY A 16 19.48 3.94 -7.05
C GLY A 16 18.54 5.02 -6.50
N ALA A 17 17.32 5.13 -7.05
CA ALA A 17 16.31 6.07 -6.56
C ALA A 17 15.88 5.72 -5.13
N ALA A 18 15.71 4.43 -4.82
CA ALA A 18 15.38 3.97 -3.48
C ALA A 18 16.48 4.32 -2.46
N CYS A 19 17.76 4.24 -2.87
CA CYS A 19 18.88 4.68 -2.05
C CYS A 19 18.80 6.19 -1.76
N ILE A 20 18.58 7.02 -2.78
CA ILE A 20 18.44 8.47 -2.61
C ILE A 20 17.24 8.82 -1.72
N LYS A 21 16.08 8.19 -1.93
CA LYS A 21 14.90 8.39 -1.07
C LYS A 21 15.19 8.03 0.40
N SER A 22 15.94 6.95 0.62
CA SER A 22 16.36 6.55 1.98
C SER A 22 17.30 7.57 2.62
N ILE A 23 18.20 8.18 1.85
CA ILE A 23 19.11 9.25 2.33
C ILE A 23 18.33 10.51 2.65
N LEU A 24 17.41 10.94 1.79
CA LEU A 24 16.54 12.09 2.05
C LEU A 24 15.74 11.86 3.34
N ASN A 25 15.16 10.67 3.52
CA ASN A 25 14.46 10.31 4.75
C ASN A 25 15.39 10.28 5.99
N TYR A 26 16.68 9.92 5.83
CA TYR A 26 17.66 9.92 6.93
C TYR A 26 17.93 11.34 7.45
N TYR A 27 17.92 12.32 6.55
CA TYR A 27 18.07 13.74 6.87
C TYR A 27 16.74 14.48 7.01
N HIS A 28 15.65 13.76 7.31
CA HIS A 28 14.31 14.32 7.56
C HIS A 28 13.66 15.07 6.37
N GLY A 29 14.12 14.83 5.15
CA GLY A 29 13.46 15.26 3.93
C GLY A 29 12.33 14.30 3.56
N ASP A 30 11.19 14.83 3.10
CA ASP A 30 10.12 14.05 2.47
C ASP A 30 9.97 14.46 1.01
N TYR A 31 10.44 13.59 0.12
CA TYR A 31 10.41 13.76 -1.33
C TYR A 31 9.48 12.74 -2.00
N ASP A 32 8.66 13.16 -2.95
CA ASP A 32 7.82 12.22 -3.72
C ASP A 32 8.71 11.25 -4.53
N TYR A 33 8.45 9.94 -4.41
CA TYR A 33 9.31 8.92 -5.00
C TYR A 33 9.25 8.91 -6.53
N GLU A 34 8.09 9.24 -7.11
CA GLU A 34 7.90 9.28 -8.55
C GLU A 34 8.58 10.51 -9.16
N LYS A 35 8.45 11.68 -8.51
CA LYS A 35 9.24 12.85 -8.89
C LYS A 35 10.74 12.57 -8.82
N LEU A 36 11.18 11.86 -7.78
CA LEU A 36 12.58 11.50 -7.61
C LEU A 36 13.10 10.62 -8.77
N LYS A 37 12.32 9.62 -9.22
CA LYS A 37 12.70 8.77 -10.37
C LYS A 37 12.92 9.60 -11.64
N VAL A 38 12.06 10.60 -11.86
CA VAL A 38 12.12 11.51 -13.01
C VAL A 38 13.32 12.44 -12.92
N GLU A 39 13.54 13.08 -11.77
CA GLU A 39 14.68 13.99 -11.55
C GLU A 39 16.03 13.26 -11.63
N LEU A 40 16.08 11.98 -11.22
CA LEU A 40 17.26 11.11 -11.35
C LEU A 40 17.45 10.52 -12.76
N LYS A 41 16.55 10.81 -13.70
CA LYS A 41 16.57 10.27 -15.07
C LYS A 41 16.66 8.74 -15.10
N LEU A 42 15.83 8.08 -14.28
CA LEU A 42 15.73 6.62 -14.26
C LEU A 42 15.34 6.11 -15.65
N ASP A 43 16.14 5.20 -16.22
CA ASP A 43 15.86 4.54 -17.49
C ASP A 43 15.64 3.03 -17.32
N ASN A 44 15.47 2.32 -18.44
CA ASN A 44 15.29 0.86 -18.45
C ASN A 44 16.56 0.09 -18.01
N GLN A 45 17.72 0.73 -17.92
CA GLN A 45 18.98 0.14 -17.44
C GLN A 45 19.28 0.51 -15.99
N GLY A 46 18.61 1.52 -15.43
CA GLY A 46 18.71 1.96 -14.04
C GLY A 46 19.10 3.43 -13.92
N ILE A 47 19.85 3.76 -12.87
CA ILE A 47 20.34 5.12 -12.61
C ILE A 47 21.85 5.11 -12.57
N SER A 48 22.48 6.03 -13.30
CA SER A 48 23.93 6.20 -13.26
C SER A 48 24.38 6.88 -11.96
N ALA A 49 25.58 6.53 -11.47
CA ALA A 49 26.18 7.21 -10.33
C ALA A 49 26.34 8.72 -10.55
N TYR A 50 26.56 9.13 -11.81
CA TYR A 50 26.61 10.53 -12.22
C TYR A 50 25.30 11.27 -11.94
N HIS A 51 24.15 10.71 -12.36
CA HIS A 51 22.86 11.35 -12.12
C HIS A 51 22.53 11.46 -10.63
N MET A 52 22.90 10.47 -9.82
CA MET A 52 22.72 10.56 -8.36
C MET A 52 23.57 11.67 -7.73
N ILE A 53 24.84 11.80 -8.13
CA ILE A 53 25.73 12.85 -7.64
C ILE A 53 25.22 14.23 -8.09
N ALA A 54 24.82 14.36 -9.36
CA ALA A 54 24.25 15.61 -9.88
C ALA A 54 22.99 16.02 -9.10
N PHE A 55 22.08 15.08 -8.85
CA PHE A 55 20.88 15.33 -8.06
C PHE A 55 21.20 15.74 -6.63
N LEU A 56 22.09 15.03 -5.94
CA LEU A 56 22.49 15.36 -4.56
C LEU A 56 23.10 16.77 -4.49
N ASN A 57 23.99 17.10 -5.44
CA ASN A 57 24.62 18.41 -5.53
C ASN A 57 23.63 19.56 -5.79
N GLN A 58 22.53 19.28 -6.50
CA GLN A 58 21.46 20.24 -6.71
C GLN A 58 20.52 20.37 -5.50
N ASN A 59 20.48 19.37 -4.61
CA ASN A 59 19.55 19.27 -3.48
C ASN A 59 20.26 19.40 -2.12
N SER A 60 21.09 20.44 -1.96
CA SER A 60 21.70 20.82 -0.68
C SER A 60 22.75 19.84 -0.12
N PHE A 61 23.26 18.91 -0.92
CA PHE A 61 24.40 18.07 -0.55
C PHE A 61 25.67 18.48 -1.30
N ILE A 62 26.83 18.21 -0.71
CA ILE A 62 28.09 18.08 -1.45
C ILE A 62 28.36 16.59 -1.56
N SER A 63 28.40 16.08 -2.78
CA SER A 63 28.58 14.65 -3.06
C SER A 63 29.71 14.39 -4.06
N GLU A 64 30.39 13.27 -3.86
CA GLU A 64 31.54 12.85 -4.66
C GLU A 64 31.55 11.33 -4.85
N GLY A 65 31.93 10.91 -6.05
CA GLY A 65 32.16 9.51 -6.39
C GLY A 65 33.63 9.16 -6.19
N LYS A 66 33.93 8.11 -5.42
CA LYS A 66 35.29 7.63 -5.18
C LYS A 66 35.39 6.12 -5.42
N ARG A 67 36.52 5.72 -6.00
CA ARG A 67 36.89 4.32 -6.17
C ARG A 67 37.94 3.92 -5.14
N TYR A 68 37.69 2.82 -4.45
CA TYR A 68 38.58 2.24 -3.44
C TYR A 68 38.88 0.79 -3.76
N ASN A 69 40.07 0.33 -3.37
CA ASN A 69 40.35 -1.08 -3.18
C ASN A 69 39.95 -1.46 -1.76
N TRP A 70 39.76 -2.75 -1.48
CA TRP A 70 39.27 -3.21 -0.18
C TRP A 70 40.13 -2.72 1.01
N GLU A 71 41.46 -2.86 0.89
CA GLU A 71 42.37 -2.44 1.95
C GLU A 71 42.33 -0.92 2.21
N SER A 72 42.22 -0.12 1.15
CA SER A 72 42.13 1.34 1.29
C SER A 72 40.78 1.78 1.84
N PHE A 73 39.71 1.06 1.48
CA PHE A 73 38.39 1.24 2.07
C PHE A 73 38.40 0.99 3.58
N LEU A 74 39.04 -0.07 4.07
CA LEU A 74 39.09 -0.36 5.51
C LEU A 74 39.97 0.62 6.31
N LYS A 75 41.06 1.11 5.72
CA LYS A 75 41.98 2.04 6.40
C LYS A 75 41.37 3.42 6.58
N LYS A 76 40.59 3.90 5.61
CA LYS A 76 40.03 5.27 5.62
C LYS A 76 38.86 5.43 6.60
N THR A 77 38.67 6.66 7.07
CA THR A 77 37.45 7.08 7.77
C THR A 77 36.44 7.59 6.74
N HIS A 78 35.27 6.95 6.68
CA HIS A 78 34.20 7.33 5.75
C HIS A 78 33.16 8.22 6.42
N LEU A 79 32.62 9.16 5.65
CA LEU A 79 31.39 9.86 6.02
C LEU A 79 30.23 8.89 5.82
N LEU A 80 29.37 8.76 6.83
CA LEU A 80 28.22 7.85 6.83
C LEU A 80 26.93 8.64 7.09
N PRO A 81 25.80 8.27 6.45
CA PRO A 81 25.65 7.16 5.50
C PRO A 81 26.33 7.42 4.15
N MET A 82 26.60 6.37 3.38
CA MET A 82 27.18 6.44 2.02
C MET A 82 26.51 5.43 1.09
N ILE A 83 26.41 5.74 -0.20
CA ILE A 83 25.95 4.77 -1.21
C ILE A 83 27.14 3.99 -1.73
N VAL A 84 26.96 2.69 -1.95
CA VAL A 84 27.98 1.83 -2.53
C VAL A 84 27.38 1.01 -3.66
N VAL A 85 28.16 0.83 -4.72
CA VAL A 85 27.82 -0.09 -5.81
C VAL A 85 28.37 -1.46 -5.45
N VAL A 86 27.50 -2.46 -5.43
CA VAL A 86 27.85 -3.87 -5.20
C VAL A 86 27.43 -4.71 -6.39
N LYS A 87 27.98 -5.92 -6.49
CA LYS A 87 27.48 -6.96 -7.38
C LYS A 87 26.41 -7.76 -6.66
N ASN A 88 25.24 -7.88 -7.28
CA ASN A 88 24.20 -8.78 -6.78
C ASN A 88 24.49 -10.24 -7.16
N GLU A 89 23.61 -11.16 -6.76
CA GLU A 89 23.74 -12.60 -7.03
C GLU A 89 23.82 -12.92 -8.54
N SER A 90 23.20 -12.09 -9.39
CA SER A 90 23.23 -12.19 -10.86
C SER A 90 24.39 -11.41 -11.50
N LEU A 91 25.40 -11.00 -10.72
CA LEU A 91 26.57 -10.22 -11.17
C LEU A 91 26.25 -8.86 -11.83
N ARG A 92 25.04 -8.35 -11.62
CA ARG A 92 24.61 -7.01 -12.06
C ARG A 92 24.95 -5.97 -10.98
N ASN A 93 25.12 -4.73 -11.40
CA ASN A 93 25.38 -3.63 -10.47
C ASN A 93 24.11 -3.35 -9.65
N HIS A 94 24.27 -3.16 -8.35
CA HIS A 94 23.20 -2.86 -7.42
C HIS A 94 23.66 -1.78 -6.44
N TYR A 95 22.78 -0.84 -6.11
CA TYR A 95 23.08 0.22 -5.14
C TYR A 95 22.57 -0.16 -3.76
N ILE A 96 23.43 -0.01 -2.75
CA ILE A 96 23.06 -0.18 -1.34
C ILE A 96 23.61 0.99 -0.52
N ILE A 97 23.08 1.17 0.69
CA ILE A 97 23.55 2.20 1.62
C ILE A 97 24.31 1.54 2.76
N ILE A 98 25.48 2.07 3.12
CA ILE A 98 26.14 1.72 4.37
C ILE A 98 25.77 2.78 5.41
N TYR A 99 25.13 2.36 6.50
CA TYR A 99 24.76 3.22 7.61
C TYR A 99 25.79 3.23 8.74
N LYS A 100 26.46 2.09 8.97
CA LYS A 100 27.44 1.95 10.05
C LYS A 100 28.49 0.93 9.69
N ILE A 101 29.76 1.25 9.96
CA ILE A 101 30.88 0.32 9.87
C ILE A 101 31.43 0.08 11.27
N SER A 102 31.49 -1.17 11.71
CA SER A 102 32.03 -1.55 13.02
C SER A 102 33.30 -2.38 12.84
N LYS A 103 34.47 -1.73 12.92
CA LYS A 103 35.78 -2.41 12.82
C LYS A 103 35.99 -3.45 13.93
N LYS A 104 35.53 -3.16 15.16
CA LYS A 104 35.65 -4.10 16.31
C LYS A 104 34.87 -5.40 16.13
N LYS A 105 33.74 -5.36 15.43
CA LYS A 105 32.87 -6.52 15.20
C LYS A 105 33.00 -7.09 13.79
N GLU A 106 33.85 -6.49 12.96
CA GLU A 106 34.00 -6.81 11.54
C GLU A 106 32.66 -6.91 10.78
N GLN A 107 31.76 -5.98 11.09
CA GLN A 107 30.38 -5.96 10.59
C GLN A 107 29.97 -4.56 10.11
N MET A 108 29.08 -4.54 9.12
CA MET A 108 28.48 -3.32 8.59
C MET A 108 26.95 -3.42 8.64
N ILE A 109 26.29 -2.32 9.00
CA ILE A 109 24.85 -2.18 8.86
C ILE A 109 24.60 -1.55 7.50
N VAL A 110 23.88 -2.26 6.64
CA VAL A 110 23.54 -1.81 5.29
C VAL A 110 22.03 -1.76 5.09
N GLY A 111 21.57 -0.78 4.32
CA GLY A 111 20.22 -0.72 3.78
C GLY A 111 20.26 -1.17 2.33
N ASP A 112 19.67 -2.32 2.05
CA ASP A 112 19.49 -2.85 0.71
C ASP A 112 18.07 -2.55 0.22
N PRO A 113 17.88 -1.79 -0.88
CA PRO A 113 16.55 -1.51 -1.42
C PRO A 113 15.69 -2.75 -1.72
N LYS A 114 16.31 -3.92 -1.93
CA LYS A 114 15.58 -5.17 -2.20
C LYS A 114 15.16 -5.90 -0.92
N GLU A 115 16.06 -5.98 0.06
CA GLU A 115 15.88 -6.83 1.25
C GLU A 115 15.60 -6.05 2.54
N GLY A 116 15.76 -4.73 2.51
CA GLY A 116 15.69 -3.88 3.69
C GLY A 116 17.02 -3.79 4.44
N ILE A 117 16.94 -3.58 5.75
CA ILE A 117 18.12 -3.37 6.60
C ILE A 117 18.71 -4.71 7.01
N LYS A 118 20.00 -4.93 6.72
CA LYS A 118 20.74 -6.13 7.11
C LYS A 118 22.10 -5.78 7.71
N THR A 119 22.63 -6.72 8.48
CA THR A 119 24.00 -6.66 8.98
C THR A 119 24.82 -7.67 8.20
N ILE A 120 25.92 -7.22 7.59
CA ILE A 120 26.80 -8.06 6.75
C ILE A 120 28.20 -8.05 7.36
N SER A 121 28.87 -9.21 7.33
CA SER A 121 30.26 -9.34 7.73
C SER A 121 31.22 -8.73 6.68
N PHE A 122 32.42 -8.35 7.10
CA PHE A 122 33.43 -7.79 6.20
C PHE A 122 33.81 -8.76 5.07
N SER A 123 33.91 -10.06 5.37
CA SER A 123 34.22 -11.09 4.37
C SER A 123 33.14 -11.21 3.30
N GLN A 124 31.86 -11.24 3.69
CA GLN A 124 30.74 -11.27 2.76
C GLN A 124 30.67 -10.00 1.91
N PHE A 125 30.87 -8.83 2.54
CA PHE A 125 30.81 -7.57 1.82
C PHE A 125 31.97 -7.43 0.82
N GLN A 126 33.18 -7.89 1.17
CA GLN A 126 34.34 -7.86 0.29
C GLN A 126 34.10 -8.63 -1.03
N GLN A 127 33.38 -9.75 -0.98
CA GLN A 127 33.07 -10.57 -2.17
C GLN A 127 32.20 -9.83 -3.20
N ILE A 128 31.31 -8.95 -2.72
CA ILE A 128 30.36 -8.22 -3.58
C ILE A 128 30.80 -6.78 -3.88
N PHE A 129 31.85 -6.29 -3.24
CA PHE A 129 32.26 -4.89 -3.31
C PHE A 129 32.93 -4.55 -4.65
N THR A 130 32.37 -3.58 -5.39
CA THR A 130 32.94 -3.13 -6.68
C THR A 130 34.04 -2.08 -6.54
N GLY A 131 34.21 -1.51 -5.34
CA GLY A 131 35.09 -0.38 -5.11
C GLY A 131 34.45 1.00 -5.27
N ILE A 132 33.28 1.10 -5.90
CA ILE A 132 32.66 2.39 -6.22
C ILE A 132 31.76 2.83 -5.07
N THR A 133 32.02 4.03 -4.57
CA THR A 133 31.32 4.63 -3.44
C THR A 133 30.89 6.06 -3.78
N ILE A 134 29.76 6.49 -3.23
CA ILE A 134 29.28 7.86 -3.31
C ILE A 134 29.13 8.36 -1.87
N SER A 135 30.03 9.27 -1.50
CA SER A 135 29.97 9.97 -0.22
C SER A 135 29.27 11.31 -0.40
N PHE A 136 28.53 11.73 0.60
CA PHE A 136 27.79 12.98 0.59
C PHE A 136 27.74 13.61 1.98
N LEU A 137 27.67 14.92 2.02
CA LEU A 137 27.53 15.73 3.21
C LEU A 137 26.39 16.72 3.00
N LEU A 138 25.44 16.77 3.93
CA LEU A 138 24.37 17.76 3.90
C LEU A 138 24.95 19.13 4.31
N VAL A 139 24.76 20.15 3.47
CA VAL A 139 25.24 21.52 3.72
C VAL A 139 24.11 22.41 4.23
N GLU A 140 22.92 22.26 3.66
CA GLU A 140 21.74 23.06 3.98
C GLU A 140 20.53 22.16 4.29
N PRO A 141 19.55 22.63 5.08
CA PRO A 141 18.34 21.86 5.34
C PRO A 141 17.58 21.57 4.05
N ILE A 142 17.17 20.31 3.87
CA ILE A 142 16.45 19.86 2.67
C ILE A 142 15.13 20.62 2.53
N ILE A 143 14.94 21.30 1.39
CA ILE A 143 13.67 21.94 1.05
C ILE A 143 12.63 20.83 0.86
N GLN A 144 11.67 20.75 1.78
CA GLN A 144 10.60 19.77 1.72
C GLN A 144 9.64 20.11 0.59
N ASN A 145 9.76 19.39 -0.53
CA ASN A 145 8.71 19.34 -1.54
C ASN A 145 7.62 18.40 -1.04
N ALA A 146 6.74 18.94 -0.19
CA ALA A 146 5.66 18.19 0.42
C ALA A 146 4.90 17.35 -0.62
N THR A 147 4.78 16.06 -0.33
CA THR A 147 3.94 15.13 -1.08
C THR A 147 2.53 15.70 -1.13
N HIS A 148 2.03 16.02 -2.33
CA HIS A 148 0.62 16.34 -2.51
C HIS A 148 -0.18 15.06 -2.26
N SER A 149 -0.54 14.80 -1.00
CA SER A 149 -1.17 13.54 -0.62
C SER A 149 -2.52 13.42 -1.33
N LEU A 150 -2.67 12.37 -2.15
CA LEU A 150 -3.94 11.96 -2.79
C LEU A 150 -5.13 11.97 -1.80
N SER A 151 -4.87 11.68 -0.52
CA SER A 151 -5.84 11.73 0.57
C SER A 151 -6.51 13.10 0.75
N LYS A 152 -5.77 14.22 0.64
CA LYS A 152 -6.33 15.58 0.72
C LYS A 152 -7.28 15.87 -0.44
N THR A 153 -6.93 15.42 -1.64
CA THR A 153 -7.73 15.56 -2.86
C THR A 153 -9.02 14.75 -2.78
N LEU A 154 -8.96 13.56 -2.17
CA LEU A 154 -10.12 12.71 -1.96
C LEU A 154 -11.02 13.22 -0.85
N PHE A 155 -10.44 13.73 0.23
CA PHE A 155 -11.17 14.38 1.31
C PHE A 155 -11.94 15.60 0.80
N THR A 156 -11.32 16.41 -0.05
CA THR A 156 -12.01 17.53 -0.73
C THR A 156 -13.10 17.06 -1.70
N PHE A 157 -12.91 15.95 -2.42
CA PHE A 157 -13.97 15.36 -3.26
C PHE A 157 -15.16 14.84 -2.46
N LEU A 158 -14.92 14.16 -1.33
CA LEU A 158 -15.96 13.70 -0.40
C LEU A 158 -16.75 14.89 0.17
N ILE A 159 -16.04 15.95 0.58
CA ILE A 159 -16.65 17.20 1.07
C ILE A 159 -17.49 17.89 -0.01
N ARG A 160 -17.04 17.87 -1.27
CA ARG A 160 -17.76 18.44 -2.41
C ARG A 160 -19.07 17.68 -2.71
N ASN A 161 -19.11 16.37 -2.45
CA ASN A 161 -20.28 15.51 -2.71
C ASN A 161 -21.12 15.20 -1.45
N LYS A 162 -21.07 16.04 -0.40
CA LYS A 162 -21.80 15.86 0.86
C LYS A 162 -23.30 15.57 0.70
N LYS A 163 -23.99 16.16 -0.28
CA LYS A 163 -25.43 15.91 -0.51
C LYS A 163 -25.72 14.44 -0.84
N SER A 164 -24.86 13.79 -1.62
CA SER A 164 -25.01 12.37 -1.96
C SER A 164 -24.71 11.47 -0.76
N LEU A 165 -23.78 11.86 0.11
CA LEU A 165 -23.45 11.14 1.34
C LEU A 165 -24.54 11.29 2.41
N ILE A 166 -25.14 12.47 2.53
CA ILE A 166 -26.26 12.71 3.47
C ILE A 166 -27.51 11.94 3.03
N LEU A 167 -27.80 11.92 1.72
CA LEU A 167 -28.89 11.10 1.16
C LEU A 167 -28.67 9.60 1.46
N LEU A 168 -27.43 9.10 1.30
CA LEU A 168 -27.06 7.74 1.70
C LEU A 168 -27.27 7.50 3.21
N GLY A 169 -26.95 8.49 4.05
CA GLY A 169 -27.16 8.47 5.50
C GLY A 169 -28.63 8.40 5.94
N SER A 170 -29.54 9.12 5.28
CA SER A 170 -30.97 9.04 5.59
C SER A 170 -31.60 7.73 5.09
N ILE A 171 -31.15 7.29 3.92
CA ILE A 171 -31.56 6.02 3.31
C ILE A 171 -31.15 4.88 4.26
N LEU A 172 -29.96 4.94 4.87
CA LEU A 172 -29.40 3.96 5.81
C LEU A 172 -30.31 3.58 6.98
N PHE A 173 -30.91 4.57 7.64
CA PHE A 173 -31.76 4.34 8.81
C PHE A 173 -32.98 3.46 8.48
N ILE A 174 -33.54 3.65 7.28
CA ILE A 174 -34.69 2.90 6.78
C ILE A 174 -34.33 1.42 6.58
N TYR A 175 -33.13 1.14 6.07
CA TYR A 175 -32.67 -0.24 5.87
C TYR A 175 -32.39 -0.98 7.17
N LEU A 176 -31.70 -0.30 8.10
CA LEU A 176 -31.49 -0.84 9.44
C LEU A 176 -32.83 -1.19 10.09
N PHE A 177 -33.82 -0.31 9.95
CA PHE A 177 -35.17 -0.53 10.48
C PHE A 177 -35.85 -1.75 9.86
N PHE A 178 -35.88 -1.88 8.54
CA PHE A 178 -36.45 -3.06 7.87
C PHE A 178 -35.74 -4.35 8.27
N GLN A 179 -34.41 -4.33 8.35
CA GLN A 179 -33.63 -5.51 8.70
C GLN A 179 -33.87 -5.97 10.15
N LEU A 180 -34.09 -5.03 11.07
CA LEU A 180 -34.50 -5.34 12.44
C LEU A 180 -35.89 -5.96 12.48
N ILE A 181 -36.87 -5.39 11.77
CA ILE A 181 -38.23 -5.94 11.72
C ILE A 181 -38.21 -7.38 11.21
N THR A 182 -37.47 -7.63 10.12
CA THR A 182 -37.30 -8.97 9.55
C THR A 182 -36.75 -9.95 10.59
N SER A 183 -35.76 -9.55 11.40
CA SER A 183 -35.24 -10.39 12.50
C SER A 183 -36.31 -10.74 13.55
N PHE A 184 -37.19 -9.80 13.89
CA PHE A 184 -38.27 -10.04 14.84
C PHE A 184 -39.39 -10.95 14.31
N THR A 185 -39.57 -11.08 12.99
CA THR A 185 -40.61 -11.96 12.42
C THR A 185 -40.48 -13.40 12.89
N MET A 186 -39.25 -13.90 13.05
CA MET A 186 -38.99 -15.25 13.57
C MET A 186 -39.49 -15.43 15.00
N ARG A 187 -39.38 -14.40 15.84
CA ARG A 187 -39.89 -14.43 17.22
C ARG A 187 -41.42 -14.52 17.24
N TYR A 188 -42.10 -13.80 16.35
CA TYR A 188 -43.55 -13.87 16.22
C TYR A 188 -44.02 -15.22 15.67
N PHE A 189 -43.27 -15.80 14.73
CA PHE A 189 -43.55 -17.14 14.22
C PHE A 189 -43.50 -18.20 15.33
N ILE A 190 -42.45 -18.21 16.16
CA ILE A 190 -42.30 -19.14 17.29
C ILE A 190 -43.46 -18.98 18.29
N ARG A 191 -43.81 -17.73 18.66
CA ARG A 191 -44.95 -17.47 19.54
C ARG A 191 -46.28 -17.92 18.95
N GLY A 192 -46.46 -17.81 17.63
CA GLY A 192 -47.63 -18.34 16.95
C GLY A 192 -47.82 -19.84 17.15
N ILE A 193 -46.72 -20.59 17.16
CA ILE A 193 -46.70 -22.04 17.44
C ILE A 193 -47.01 -22.30 18.91
N GLU A 194 -46.37 -21.57 19.82
CA GLU A 194 -46.56 -21.72 21.28
C GLU A 194 -48.01 -21.48 21.71
N PHE A 195 -48.65 -20.42 21.17
CA PHE A 195 -50.05 -20.08 21.48
C PHE A 195 -51.07 -20.78 20.56
N GLN A 196 -50.66 -21.79 19.78
CA GLN A 196 -51.51 -22.57 18.87
C GLN A 196 -52.47 -21.71 18.02
N LYS A 197 -51.93 -20.69 17.34
CA LYS A 197 -52.72 -19.76 16.52
C LYS A 197 -53.22 -20.42 15.22
N ASP A 198 -54.31 -19.87 14.69
CA ASP A 198 -54.91 -20.33 13.43
C ASP A 198 -53.96 -20.20 12.22
N LYS A 199 -54.22 -21.00 11.17
CA LYS A 199 -53.46 -20.98 9.91
C LYS A 199 -53.39 -19.59 9.28
N MET A 200 -54.43 -18.76 9.43
CA MET A 200 -54.48 -17.39 8.92
C MET A 200 -53.40 -16.48 9.52
N TYR A 201 -53.04 -16.68 10.79
CA TYR A 201 -51.97 -15.94 11.46
C TYR A 201 -50.62 -16.21 10.79
N PHE A 202 -50.33 -17.47 10.48
CA PHE A 202 -49.10 -17.88 9.80
C PHE A 202 -49.00 -17.33 8.38
N TYR A 203 -50.12 -17.34 7.62
CA TYR A 203 -50.14 -16.72 6.29
C TYR A 203 -49.85 -15.21 6.35
N MET A 204 -50.43 -14.48 7.32
CA MET A 204 -50.16 -13.04 7.47
C MET A 204 -48.69 -12.74 7.78
N ILE A 205 -48.07 -13.49 8.68
CA ILE A 205 -46.64 -13.33 9.00
C ILE A 205 -45.78 -13.65 7.78
N PHE A 206 -46.09 -14.72 7.05
CA PHE A 206 -45.33 -15.12 5.87
C PHE A 206 -45.34 -14.05 4.78
N PHE A 207 -46.52 -13.49 4.45
CA PHE A 207 -46.62 -12.41 3.45
C PHE A 207 -45.94 -11.12 3.93
N THR A 208 -46.03 -10.81 5.22
CA THR A 208 -45.34 -9.67 5.81
C THR A 208 -43.82 -9.84 5.70
N PHE A 209 -43.29 -11.02 6.06
CA PHE A 209 -41.87 -11.35 5.89
C PHE A 209 -41.42 -11.24 4.43
N LEU A 210 -42.20 -11.80 3.49
CA LEU A 210 -41.89 -11.74 2.07
C LEU A 210 -41.83 -10.29 1.56
N SER A 211 -42.80 -9.45 1.96
CA SER A 211 -42.83 -8.03 1.60
C SER A 211 -41.61 -7.27 2.10
N PHE A 212 -41.18 -7.51 3.35
CA PHE A 212 -40.01 -6.86 3.91
C PHE A 212 -38.71 -7.33 3.25
N GLN A 213 -38.59 -8.62 2.92
CA GLN A 213 -37.45 -9.14 2.16
C GLN A 213 -37.36 -8.52 0.76
N TRP A 214 -38.50 -8.37 0.08
CA TRP A 214 -38.56 -7.71 -1.22
C TRP A 214 -38.14 -6.24 -1.14
N LEU A 215 -38.69 -5.49 -0.18
CA LEU A 215 -38.31 -4.10 0.05
C LEU A 215 -36.82 -3.97 0.38
N GLN A 216 -36.28 -4.87 1.19
CA GLN A 216 -34.85 -4.92 1.51
C GLN A 216 -33.99 -5.11 0.25
N LYS A 217 -34.36 -6.04 -0.64
CA LYS A 217 -33.61 -6.29 -1.88
C LYS A 217 -33.66 -5.12 -2.85
N ILE A 218 -34.84 -4.50 -3.02
CA ILE A 218 -34.99 -3.29 -3.83
C ILE A 218 -34.08 -2.18 -3.30
N TYR A 219 -34.06 -2.02 -1.98
CA TYR A 219 -33.22 -1.01 -1.35
C TYR A 219 -31.71 -1.29 -1.53
N GLU A 220 -31.26 -2.54 -1.35
CA GLU A 220 -29.87 -2.95 -1.56
C GLU A 220 -29.42 -2.58 -2.98
N TYR A 221 -30.26 -2.87 -3.98
CA TYR A 221 -30.02 -2.49 -5.37
C TYR A 221 -29.88 -0.98 -5.56
N TYR A 222 -30.74 -0.16 -4.94
CA TYR A 222 -30.61 1.30 -5.03
C TYR A 222 -29.30 1.81 -4.43
N ILE A 223 -28.90 1.29 -3.27
CA ILE A 223 -27.61 1.66 -2.65
C ILE A 223 -26.46 1.30 -3.57
N GLU A 224 -26.42 0.07 -4.08
CA GLU A 224 -25.36 -0.38 -4.99
C GLU A 224 -25.28 0.51 -6.23
N LYS A 225 -26.42 0.91 -6.79
CA LYS A 225 -26.50 1.84 -7.92
C LYS A 225 -25.94 3.23 -7.59
N VAL A 226 -26.24 3.79 -6.41
CA VAL A 226 -25.69 5.10 -6.00
C VAL A 226 -24.17 5.02 -5.84
N PHE A 227 -23.67 4.00 -5.16
CA PHE A 227 -22.22 3.82 -4.99
C PHE A 227 -21.51 3.57 -6.30
N PHE A 228 -22.13 2.82 -7.22
CA PHE A 228 -21.60 2.60 -8.57
C PHE A 228 -21.50 3.92 -9.34
N HIS A 229 -22.51 4.79 -9.25
CA HIS A 229 -22.45 6.10 -9.90
C HIS A 229 -21.37 7.01 -9.30
N LEU A 230 -21.22 7.02 -7.96
CA LEU A 230 -20.15 7.73 -7.27
C LEU A 230 -18.77 7.22 -7.70
N LYS A 231 -18.62 5.89 -7.81
CA LYS A 231 -17.40 5.22 -8.30
C LYS A 231 -17.02 5.72 -9.68
N ILE A 232 -17.94 5.68 -10.65
CA ILE A 232 -17.68 6.16 -12.02
C ILE A 232 -17.30 7.63 -12.05
N LYS A 233 -18.01 8.49 -11.29
CA LYS A 233 -17.75 9.92 -11.28
C LYS A 233 -16.37 10.24 -10.71
N LEU A 234 -15.96 9.54 -9.66
CA LEU A 234 -14.64 9.68 -9.06
C LEU A 234 -13.55 9.20 -10.05
N GLN A 235 -13.73 8.02 -10.64
CA GLN A 235 -12.81 7.45 -11.62
C GLN A 235 -12.57 8.42 -12.80
N LYS A 236 -13.64 8.96 -13.39
CA LYS A 236 -13.54 9.95 -14.48
C LYS A 236 -12.76 11.21 -14.09
N CYS A 237 -12.98 11.73 -12.89
CA CYS A 237 -12.29 12.93 -12.41
C CYS A 237 -10.77 12.72 -12.28
N LEU A 238 -10.38 11.52 -11.87
CA LEU A 238 -8.99 11.15 -11.66
C LEU A 238 -8.29 10.76 -12.97
N GLU A 239 -8.96 10.01 -13.83
CA GLU A 239 -8.47 9.72 -15.18
C GLU A 239 -8.22 11.02 -15.93
N HIS A 240 -9.15 11.97 -15.90
CA HIS A 240 -8.94 13.29 -16.50
C HIS A 240 -7.68 13.98 -15.96
N ARG A 241 -7.46 13.95 -14.63
CA ARG A 241 -6.28 14.57 -14.02
C ARG A 241 -4.99 13.84 -14.40
N PHE A 242 -5.02 12.51 -14.47
CA PHE A 242 -3.90 11.68 -14.89
C PHE A 242 -3.54 11.96 -16.36
N TYR A 243 -4.53 11.98 -17.25
CA TYR A 243 -4.32 12.29 -18.67
C TYR A 243 -3.82 13.72 -18.87
N PHE A 244 -4.41 14.70 -18.17
CA PHE A 244 -3.92 16.08 -18.24
C PHE A 244 -2.47 16.19 -17.76
N HIS A 245 -2.11 15.49 -16.68
CA HIS A 245 -0.73 15.46 -16.20
C HIS A 245 0.20 14.82 -17.23
N LEU A 246 -0.17 13.65 -17.78
CA LEU A 246 0.61 12.93 -18.79
C LEU A 246 0.83 13.76 -20.05
N LEU A 247 -0.17 14.52 -20.50
CA LEU A 247 -0.07 15.45 -21.63
C LEU A 247 0.78 16.70 -21.33
N SER A 248 0.95 17.05 -20.06
CA SER A 248 1.75 18.21 -19.63
C SER A 248 3.21 17.89 -19.29
N MET A 249 3.61 16.61 -19.32
CA MET A 249 4.98 16.19 -19.05
C MET A 249 5.90 16.44 -20.26
N ASP A 250 7.14 16.82 -19.98
CA ASP A 250 8.16 17.00 -21.02
C ASP A 250 8.46 15.67 -21.73
N LEU A 251 8.70 15.73 -23.04
CA LEU A 251 8.93 14.54 -23.88
C LEU A 251 10.10 13.67 -23.39
N GLU A 252 11.12 14.26 -22.74
CA GLU A 252 12.20 13.50 -22.11
C GLU A 252 11.68 12.55 -21.02
N GLN A 253 10.77 13.01 -20.15
CA GLN A 253 10.23 12.20 -19.04
C GLN A 253 9.36 11.03 -19.54
N ILE A 254 8.67 11.21 -20.67
CA ILE A 254 7.86 10.17 -21.31
C ILE A 254 8.75 9.10 -21.97
N CYS A 255 9.88 9.50 -22.57
CA CYS A 255 10.84 8.56 -23.18
C CYS A 255 11.56 7.67 -22.15
N TYR A 256 11.81 8.19 -20.95
CA TYR A 256 12.47 7.42 -19.88
C TYR A 256 11.54 6.45 -19.15
N SER A 257 10.22 6.62 -19.27
CA SER A 257 9.23 5.77 -18.62
C SER A 257 8.68 4.72 -19.60
N ALA A 258 8.84 3.44 -19.27
CA ALA A 258 8.28 2.36 -20.09
C ALA A 258 6.75 2.53 -20.25
N SER A 259 6.20 2.31 -21.44
CA SER A 259 4.75 2.40 -21.68
C SER A 259 3.92 1.52 -20.75
N SER A 260 4.49 0.40 -20.29
CA SER A 260 3.93 -0.48 -19.27
C SER A 260 3.80 0.15 -17.89
N HIS A 261 4.67 1.09 -17.53
CA HIS A 261 4.64 1.79 -16.24
C HIS A 261 3.36 2.62 -16.09
N PHE A 262 2.95 3.35 -17.14
CA PHE A 262 1.72 4.15 -17.10
C PHE A 262 0.45 3.29 -17.06
N ILE A 263 0.45 2.15 -17.76
CA ILE A 263 -0.68 1.19 -17.74
C ILE A 263 -0.81 0.57 -16.35
N ASN A 264 0.29 0.07 -15.79
CA ASN A 264 0.30 -0.52 -14.44
C ASN A 264 -0.12 0.50 -13.39
N LYS A 265 0.36 1.75 -13.49
CA LYS A 265 0.00 2.81 -12.56
C LYS A 265 -1.48 3.18 -12.64
N LYS A 266 -2.07 3.18 -13.85
CA LYS A 266 -3.52 3.34 -14.04
C LYS A 266 -4.29 2.21 -13.36
N GLU A 267 -3.82 0.98 -13.50
CA GLU A 267 -4.45 -0.20 -12.88
C GLU A 267 -4.33 -0.19 -11.36
N GLU A 268 -3.17 0.16 -10.82
CA GLU A 268 -2.94 0.35 -9.38
C GLU A 268 -3.86 1.42 -8.82
N PHE A 269 -4.00 2.57 -9.49
CA PHE A 269 -4.96 3.59 -9.10
C PHE A 269 -6.37 3.03 -9.09
N HIS A 270 -6.77 2.31 -10.15
CA HIS A 270 -8.11 1.71 -10.23
C HIS A 270 -8.38 0.76 -9.05
N ILE A 271 -7.47 -0.19 -8.77
CA ILE A 271 -7.57 -1.14 -7.65
C ILE A 271 -7.64 -0.39 -6.31
N TRP A 272 -6.79 0.61 -6.12
CA TRP A 272 -6.77 1.43 -4.91
C TRP A 272 -8.10 2.19 -4.73
N PHE A 273 -8.70 2.71 -5.80
CA PHE A 273 -10.00 3.39 -5.71
C PHE A 273 -11.16 2.44 -5.43
N GLU A 274 -11.15 1.23 -6.01
CA GLU A 274 -12.15 0.22 -5.69
C GLU A 274 -12.11 -0.19 -4.22
N THR A 275 -10.89 -0.41 -3.69
CA THR A 275 -10.69 -0.72 -2.27
C THR A 275 -11.07 0.46 -1.37
N PHE A 276 -10.81 1.71 -1.78
CA PHE A 276 -11.19 2.89 -1.02
C PHE A 276 -12.72 3.11 -0.96
N ILE A 277 -13.43 2.97 -2.08
CA ILE A 277 -14.90 3.11 -2.11
C ILE A 277 -15.57 1.97 -1.33
N SER A 278 -15.09 0.73 -1.48
CA SER A 278 -15.61 -0.40 -0.70
C SER A 278 -15.32 -0.24 0.79
N PHE A 279 -14.18 0.35 1.17
CA PHE A 279 -13.91 0.72 2.55
C PHE A 279 -14.90 1.77 3.08
N ILE A 280 -15.23 2.80 2.29
CA ILE A 280 -16.26 3.79 2.66
C ILE A 280 -17.62 3.11 2.82
N GLN A 281 -18.01 2.23 1.89
CA GLN A 281 -19.24 1.45 2.01
C GLN A 281 -19.26 0.61 3.29
N PHE A 282 -18.17 -0.08 3.61
CA PHE A 282 -18.05 -0.88 4.82
C PHE A 282 -18.23 -0.03 6.08
N CYS A 283 -17.53 1.10 6.15
CA CYS A 283 -17.59 2.01 7.30
C CYS A 283 -18.96 2.66 7.47
N LEU A 284 -19.61 3.07 6.38
CA LEU A 284 -20.92 3.74 6.46
C LEU A 284 -22.07 2.76 6.65
N LEU A 285 -22.04 1.59 6.01
CA LEU A 285 -23.18 0.66 6.02
C LEU A 285 -23.07 -0.43 7.09
N LYS A 286 -21.91 -1.09 7.16
CA LYS A 286 -21.78 -2.34 7.93
C LYS A 286 -21.45 -2.09 9.40
N ILE A 287 -20.62 -1.11 9.72
CA ILE A 287 -20.25 -0.79 11.12
C ILE A 287 -21.47 -0.35 11.95
N PRO A 288 -22.31 0.60 11.50
CA PRO A 288 -23.49 1.01 12.29
C PRO A 288 -24.49 -0.13 12.47
N PHE A 289 -24.71 -0.95 11.43
CA PHE A 289 -25.55 -2.14 11.53
C PHE A 289 -25.04 -3.12 12.59
N LEU A 290 -23.75 -3.45 12.55
CA LEU A 290 -23.12 -4.34 13.53
C LEU A 290 -23.24 -3.78 14.95
N PHE A 291 -23.06 -2.47 15.11
CA PHE A 291 -23.18 -1.81 16.40
C PHE A 291 -24.61 -1.87 16.97
N VAL A 292 -25.63 -1.58 16.14
CA VAL A 292 -27.04 -1.68 16.56
C VAL A 292 -27.41 -3.13 16.90
N LEU A 293 -26.95 -4.09 16.11
CA LEU A 293 -27.16 -5.52 16.37
C LEU A 293 -26.50 -5.95 17.69
N LEU A 294 -25.27 -5.50 17.93
CA LEU A 294 -24.55 -5.77 19.19
C LEU A 294 -25.33 -5.19 20.38
N LEU A 295 -25.79 -3.94 20.30
CA LEU A 295 -26.59 -3.33 21.38
C LEU A 295 -27.88 -4.10 21.66
N LEU A 296 -28.63 -4.47 20.62
CA LEU A 296 -29.86 -5.26 20.78
C LEU A 296 -29.58 -6.62 21.39
N PHE A 297 -28.49 -7.27 20.99
CA PHE A 297 -28.09 -8.54 21.56
C PHE A 297 -27.74 -8.40 23.05
N LEU A 298 -26.97 -7.37 23.43
CA LEU A 298 -26.62 -7.10 24.83
C LEU A 298 -27.86 -6.90 25.71
N ILE A 299 -28.88 -6.23 25.18
CA ILE A 299 -30.15 -6.01 25.89
C ILE A 299 -30.93 -7.32 26.04
N LEU A 300 -30.96 -8.17 25.01
CA LEU A 300 -31.76 -9.41 25.01
C LEU A 300 -31.09 -10.56 25.77
N PHE A 301 -29.76 -10.63 25.78
CA PHE A 301 -29.01 -11.80 26.24
C PHE A 301 -27.84 -11.41 27.14
N ARG A 302 -28.15 -10.80 28.30
CA ARG A 302 -27.15 -10.37 29.30
C ARG A 302 -26.21 -11.50 29.73
N ASP A 303 -26.71 -12.72 29.82
CA ASP A 303 -25.95 -13.88 30.34
C ASP A 303 -24.97 -14.46 29.30
N PHE A 304 -25.18 -14.20 28.01
CA PHE A 304 -24.33 -14.70 26.91
C PHE A 304 -23.20 -13.75 26.51
N PHE A 305 -23.03 -12.63 27.22
CA PHE A 305 -22.02 -11.61 26.88
C PHE A 305 -20.59 -12.18 26.85
N VAL A 306 -20.25 -13.03 27.82
CA VAL A 306 -18.92 -13.67 27.92
C VAL A 306 -18.63 -14.54 26.69
N LEU A 307 -19.65 -15.23 26.17
CA LEU A 307 -19.54 -16.11 25.02
C LEU A 307 -19.25 -15.31 23.74
N ILE A 308 -19.85 -14.12 23.57
CA ILE A 308 -19.53 -13.23 22.44
C ILE A 308 -18.07 -12.78 22.47
N ILE A 309 -17.59 -12.32 23.63
CA ILE A 309 -16.20 -11.88 23.76
C ILE A 309 -15.26 -13.02 23.39
N PHE A 310 -15.56 -14.24 23.83
CA PHE A 310 -14.80 -15.41 23.45
C PHE A 310 -14.79 -15.64 21.92
N PHE A 311 -15.96 -15.60 21.26
CA PHE A 311 -16.06 -15.77 19.80
C PHE A 311 -15.39 -14.63 19.01
N THR A 312 -15.46 -13.38 19.47
CA THR A 312 -14.80 -12.26 18.79
C THR A 312 -13.29 -12.35 18.92
N ILE A 313 -12.76 -12.69 20.10
CA ILE A 313 -11.33 -12.94 20.29
C ILE A 313 -10.87 -14.12 19.43
N PHE A 314 -11.64 -15.21 19.41
CA PHE A 314 -11.34 -16.38 18.59
C PHE A 314 -11.28 -16.04 17.09
N THR A 315 -12.25 -15.27 16.57
CA THR A 315 -12.25 -14.86 15.16
C THR A 315 -11.10 -13.92 14.81
N ILE A 316 -10.73 -13.00 15.70
CA ILE A 316 -9.57 -12.12 15.53
C ILE A 316 -8.28 -12.94 15.49
N LEU A 317 -8.12 -13.88 16.42
CA LEU A 317 -6.92 -14.72 16.49
C LEU A 317 -6.82 -15.65 15.28
N TYR A 318 -7.94 -16.26 14.86
CA TYR A 318 -8.03 -17.03 13.63
C TYR A 318 -7.62 -16.20 12.40
N PHE A 319 -8.15 -14.98 12.27
CA PHE A 319 -7.82 -14.09 11.16
C PHE A 319 -6.34 -13.70 11.15
N PHE A 320 -5.77 -13.41 12.32
CA PHE A 320 -4.35 -13.08 12.45
C PHE A 320 -3.44 -14.24 12.05
N LEU A 321 -3.73 -15.45 12.51
CA LEU A 321 -2.97 -16.66 12.14
C LEU A 321 -3.08 -16.94 10.64
N PHE A 322 -4.30 -16.88 10.10
CA PHE A 322 -4.53 -17.10 8.68
C PHE A 322 -3.82 -16.04 7.83
N TYR A 323 -3.89 -14.78 8.21
CA TYR A 323 -3.19 -13.68 7.54
C TYR A 323 -1.69 -13.91 7.50
N GLN A 324 -1.07 -14.33 8.61
CA GLN A 324 0.36 -14.67 8.63
C GLN A 324 0.69 -15.83 7.69
N MET A 325 -0.14 -16.86 7.62
CA MET A 325 0.07 -17.98 6.71
C MET A 325 -0.03 -17.56 5.25
N VAL A 326 -1.05 -16.76 4.90
CA VAL A 326 -1.22 -16.24 3.54
C VAL A 326 -0.04 -15.38 3.14
N LYS A 327 0.40 -14.47 4.02
CA LYS A 327 1.56 -13.59 3.75
C LYS A 327 2.83 -14.40 3.47
N ARG A 328 3.11 -15.44 4.27
CA ARG A 328 4.27 -16.32 4.05
C ARG A 328 4.19 -17.05 2.69
N LYS A 329 3.00 -17.56 2.32
CA LYS A 329 2.81 -18.20 1.01
C LYS A 329 2.94 -17.21 -0.14
N GLU A 330 2.45 -16.00 0.03
CA GLU A 330 2.56 -14.94 -0.98
C GLU A 330 4.02 -14.54 -1.21
N GLU A 331 4.81 -14.38 -0.14
CA GLU A 331 6.26 -14.14 -0.23
C GLU A 331 6.96 -15.28 -0.97
N GLN A 332 6.65 -16.54 -0.66
CA GLN A 332 7.20 -17.70 -1.37
C GLN A 332 6.85 -17.69 -2.87
N ILE A 333 5.58 -17.47 -3.22
CA ILE A 333 5.14 -17.42 -4.62
C ILE A 333 5.81 -16.26 -5.38
N ARG A 334 5.97 -15.10 -4.75
CA ARG A 334 6.68 -13.96 -5.35
C ARG A 334 8.14 -14.33 -5.64
N THR A 335 8.84 -14.95 -4.70
CA THR A 335 10.24 -15.38 -4.93
C THR A 335 10.36 -16.44 -6.03
N LEU A 336 9.40 -17.36 -6.16
CA LEU A 336 9.38 -18.35 -7.23
C LEU A 336 9.14 -17.70 -8.59
N LYS A 337 8.16 -16.80 -8.70
CA LYS A 337 7.91 -16.02 -9.92
C LYS A 337 9.12 -15.20 -10.34
N GLU A 338 9.82 -14.59 -9.38
CA GLU A 338 11.06 -13.87 -9.67
C GLU A 338 12.13 -14.80 -10.26
N LYS A 339 12.33 -15.98 -9.67
CA LYS A 339 13.29 -16.97 -10.20
C LYS A 339 12.92 -17.46 -11.60
N GLU A 340 11.65 -17.76 -11.85
CA GLU A 340 11.16 -18.16 -13.18
C GLU A 340 11.37 -17.06 -14.22
N MET A 341 11.07 -15.80 -13.87
CA MET A 341 11.26 -14.66 -14.76
C MET A 341 12.74 -14.40 -15.06
N ILE A 342 13.63 -14.61 -14.08
CA ILE A 342 15.09 -14.54 -14.29
C ILE A 342 15.54 -15.66 -15.23
N TYR A 343 15.13 -16.89 -14.96
CA TYR A 343 15.47 -18.04 -15.80
C TYR A 343 14.99 -17.86 -17.25
N PHE A 344 13.77 -17.36 -17.43
CA PHE A 344 13.23 -17.06 -18.76
C PHE A 344 14.06 -16.00 -19.48
N ALA A 345 14.41 -14.90 -18.81
CA ALA A 345 15.25 -13.84 -19.38
C ALA A 345 16.65 -14.36 -19.77
N ASP A 346 17.28 -15.16 -18.93
CA ASP A 346 18.60 -15.75 -19.21
C ASP A 346 18.53 -16.74 -20.39
N THR A 347 17.42 -17.47 -20.56
CA THR A 347 17.23 -18.34 -21.74
C THR A 347 17.01 -17.57 -23.03
N THR A 348 16.30 -16.43 -22.98
CA THR A 348 16.08 -15.59 -24.17
C THR A 348 17.34 -14.85 -24.59
N ASP A 349 18.15 -14.37 -23.64
CA ASP A 349 19.43 -13.70 -23.92
C ASP A 349 20.48 -14.67 -24.49
N ASN A 350 20.41 -15.97 -24.17
CA ASN A 350 21.27 -17.00 -24.75
C ASN A 350 20.84 -17.47 -26.16
N LEU A 351 19.64 -17.09 -26.60
CA LEU A 351 19.10 -17.44 -27.93
C LEU A 351 19.31 -16.31 -28.96
N SER A 352 19.64 -15.09 -28.52
CA SER A 352 20.03 -13.94 -29.34
C SER A 352 21.54 -13.83 -29.48
#